data_AF-A0A6P7U392-F1
#
_entry.id   AF-A0A6P7U392-F1
#
_cell.length_a   1.000
_cell.length_b   1.000
_cell.length_c   1.000
_cell.angle_alpha   90.00
_cell.angle_beta   90.00
_cell.angle_gamma   90.00
#
_symmetry.space_group_name_H-M   'P 1'
#
loop_
_entity.id
_entity.type
_entity.pdbx_description
1 polymer ?
#
loop_
_entity_poly.entity_id
_entity_poly.type
_entity_poly.pdbx_seq_one_letter_code
_entity_poly.pdbx_strand_id
1 'polypeptide(L)'
;MNIKWKIIPKSRLDKVAFSTILIGIHIAKWFYHTEILPSRFKHLPWHDPVYLLHFTFSVICYFNVMVCIWKISSTDTTSGSVILPSVLKPKWFYCSVCVCNAPPRSFHCDICDRCILKRDHHCLFIGTCIGHNNFRYFILLLFYVTIASFYSTLMFVRYTLTEFGRLSFSYLFSIIVPILAWLFGVLYSPHLLACFLTGLSSLVFIAVISCLLYHVRNIYNGQTTYERRSKKHDYNLGWKKNFLDALGKNYHISWICPLINSPLPGDGINFTTRDMHETAKSL
;
A
#
# COMPACT_ATOMS: atom_id res chain seq x y z
N MET A 1 -7.99 28.18 -10.57
CA MET A 1 -7.76 26.98 -11.40
C MET A 1 -8.51 25.81 -10.78
N ASN A 2 -9.53 25.29 -11.46
CA ASN A 2 -10.30 24.14 -11.00
C ASN A 2 -9.43 22.88 -11.04
N ILE A 3 -8.84 22.50 -9.91
CA ILE A 3 -8.17 21.22 -9.77
C ILE A 3 -9.27 20.15 -9.75
N LYS A 4 -9.66 19.67 -10.94
CA LYS A 4 -10.49 18.47 -11.05
C LYS A 4 -9.60 17.29 -10.61
N TRP A 5 -9.68 16.95 -9.34
CA TRP A 5 -9.11 15.73 -8.78
C TRP A 5 -9.74 14.53 -9.46
N LYS A 6 -9.11 14.05 -10.53
CA LYS A 6 -9.46 12.75 -11.09
C LYS A 6 -8.75 11.72 -10.22
N ILE A 7 -9.54 11.01 -9.44
CA ILE A 7 -9.16 9.78 -8.72
C ILE A 7 -8.55 8.74 -9.69
N ILE A 8 -8.82 8.89 -10.99
CA ILE A 8 -8.37 8.01 -12.06
C ILE A 8 -6.91 8.31 -12.44
N PRO A 9 -6.06 7.27 -12.56
CA PRO A 9 -4.67 7.43 -12.98
C PRO A 9 -4.51 8.13 -14.34
N LYS A 10 -3.43 8.89 -14.50
CA LYS A 10 -3.14 9.63 -15.74
C LYS A 10 -2.62 8.72 -16.86
N SER A 11 -1.59 7.92 -16.57
CA SER A 11 -0.89 7.10 -17.56
C SER A 11 -1.71 5.86 -17.97
N ARG A 12 -1.55 5.38 -19.21
CA ARG A 12 -2.21 4.13 -19.68
C ARG A 12 -1.78 2.93 -18.84
N LEU A 13 -0.49 2.84 -18.52
CA LEU A 13 0.07 1.76 -17.72
C LEU A 13 -0.52 1.75 -16.31
N ASP A 14 -0.65 2.93 -15.69
CA ASP A 14 -1.24 3.07 -14.37
C ASP A 14 -2.72 2.66 -14.37
N LYS A 15 -3.49 3.05 -15.40
CA LYS A 15 -4.90 2.65 -15.53
C LYS A 15 -5.04 1.13 -15.61
N VAL A 16 -4.19 0.47 -16.39
CA VAL A 16 -4.19 -0.99 -16.52
C VAL A 16 -3.83 -1.62 -15.18
N ALA A 17 -2.72 -1.22 -14.56
CA ALA A 17 -2.28 -1.79 -13.28
C ALA A 17 -3.32 -1.59 -12.16
N PHE A 18 -3.85 -0.37 -12.03
CA PHE A 18 -4.86 -0.03 -11.04
C PHE A 18 -6.16 -0.83 -11.25
N SER A 19 -6.65 -0.90 -12.49
CA SER A 19 -7.88 -1.65 -12.80
C SER A 19 -7.69 -3.14 -12.56
N THR A 20 -6.56 -3.71 -12.97
CA THR A 20 -6.23 -5.13 -12.74
C THR A 20 -6.22 -5.47 -11.25
N ILE A 21 -5.62 -4.62 -10.41
CA ILE A 21 -5.60 -4.85 -8.95
C ILE A 21 -6.99 -4.73 -8.35
N LEU A 22 -7.76 -3.70 -8.71
CA LEU A 22 -9.12 -3.54 -8.19
C LEU A 22 -10.00 -4.74 -8.55
N ILE A 23 -10.01 -5.13 -9.83
CA ILE A 23 -10.75 -6.30 -10.30
C ILE A 23 -10.29 -7.56 -9.55
N GLY A 24 -8.97 -7.76 -9.41
CA GLY A 24 -8.42 -8.91 -8.69
C GLY A 24 -8.86 -8.97 -7.22
N ILE A 25 -8.88 -7.83 -6.50
CA ILE A 25 -9.36 -7.77 -5.12
C ILE A 25 -10.85 -8.14 -5.03
N HIS A 26 -11.69 -7.64 -5.96
CA HIS A 26 -13.11 -7.96 -5.99
C HIS A 26 -13.37 -9.44 -6.31
N ILE A 27 -12.65 -10.00 -7.29
CA ILE A 27 -12.75 -11.43 -7.64
C ILE A 27 -12.32 -12.29 -6.44
N ALA A 28 -11.18 -12.00 -5.82
CA ALA A 28 -10.68 -12.76 -4.68
C ALA A 28 -11.66 -12.72 -3.50
N LYS A 29 -12.24 -11.54 -3.20
CA LYS A 29 -13.27 -11.40 -2.16
C LYS A 29 -14.53 -12.19 -2.51
N TRP A 30 -15.04 -12.05 -3.73
CA TRP A 30 -16.23 -12.77 -4.18
C TRP A 30 -16.04 -14.27 -4.01
N PHE A 31 -14.96 -14.81 -4.60
CA PHE A 31 -14.62 -16.23 -4.53
C PHE A 31 -14.43 -16.72 -3.10
N TYR A 32 -13.81 -15.92 -2.24
CA TYR A 32 -13.66 -16.25 -0.83
C TYR A 32 -15.01 -16.43 -0.13
N HIS A 33 -15.96 -15.53 -0.35
CA HIS A 33 -17.27 -15.56 0.33
C HIS A 33 -18.26 -16.58 -0.27
N THR A 34 -18.17 -16.88 -1.58
CA THR A 34 -19.10 -17.83 -2.22
C THR A 34 -18.61 -19.26 -2.17
N GLU A 35 -17.31 -19.50 -2.35
CA GLU A 35 -16.76 -20.85 -2.46
C GLU A 35 -16.02 -21.26 -1.19
N ILE A 36 -15.02 -20.47 -0.80
CA ILE A 36 -14.03 -20.91 0.20
C ILE A 36 -14.62 -20.96 1.60
N LEU A 37 -15.25 -19.88 2.02
CA LEU A 37 -15.81 -19.77 3.36
C LEU A 37 -16.95 -20.78 3.59
N PRO A 38 -17.96 -20.92 2.71
CA PRO A 38 -19.00 -21.93 2.85
C PRO A 38 -18.45 -23.36 2.78
N SER A 39 -17.54 -23.66 1.86
CA SER A 39 -16.95 -25.01 1.75
C SER A 39 -16.18 -25.40 3.00
N ARG A 40 -15.41 -24.47 3.58
CA ARG A 40 -14.60 -24.73 4.77
C ARG A 40 -15.44 -24.99 6.01
N PHE A 41 -16.59 -24.33 6.12
CA PHE A 41 -17.47 -24.36 7.29
C PHE A 41 -18.84 -24.96 6.98
N LYS A 42 -18.94 -25.84 5.98
CA LYS A 42 -20.20 -26.49 5.57
C LYS A 42 -20.93 -27.25 6.67
N HIS A 43 -20.22 -27.62 7.73
CA HIS A 43 -20.76 -28.33 8.90
C HIS A 43 -21.32 -27.39 9.98
N LEU A 44 -21.08 -26.09 9.86
CA LEU A 44 -21.55 -25.07 10.81
C LEU A 44 -22.72 -24.31 10.19
N PRO A 45 -23.71 -23.88 10.99
CA PRO A 45 -24.70 -22.92 10.52
C PRO A 45 -24.05 -21.57 10.22
N TRP A 46 -24.66 -20.80 9.32
CA TRP A 46 -24.19 -19.46 8.91
C TRP A 46 -24.12 -18.42 10.04
N HIS A 47 -24.87 -18.64 11.13
CA HIS A 47 -24.85 -17.81 12.33
C HIS A 47 -23.88 -18.32 13.40
N ASP A 48 -23.09 -19.36 13.12
CA ASP A 48 -22.06 -19.85 14.03
C ASP A 48 -21.01 -18.75 14.29
N PRO A 49 -20.59 -18.52 15.55
CA PRO A 49 -19.61 -17.49 15.88
C PRO A 49 -18.29 -17.60 15.11
N VAL A 50 -17.83 -18.81 14.78
CA VAL A 50 -16.59 -19.02 14.02
C VAL A 50 -16.77 -18.60 12.56
N TYR A 51 -17.91 -18.94 11.96
CA TYR A 51 -18.26 -18.49 10.62
C TYR A 51 -18.34 -16.97 10.56
N LEU A 52 -19.07 -16.36 11.50
CA LEU A 52 -19.23 -14.91 11.59
C LEU A 52 -17.89 -14.20 11.83
N LEU A 53 -16.98 -14.77 12.63
CA LEU A 53 -15.64 -14.22 12.84
C LEU A 53 -14.84 -14.12 11.53
N HIS A 54 -14.84 -15.18 10.72
CA HIS A 54 -14.11 -15.18 9.45
C HIS A 54 -14.77 -14.29 8.40
N PHE A 55 -16.10 -14.27 8.35
CA PHE A 55 -16.86 -13.36 7.51
C PHE A 55 -16.56 -11.90 7.84
N THR A 56 -16.67 -11.53 9.12
CA THR A 56 -16.44 -10.16 9.59
C THR A 56 -14.99 -9.72 9.39
N PHE A 57 -14.02 -10.60 9.66
CA PHE A 57 -12.61 -10.33 9.40
C PHE A 57 -12.35 -9.98 7.92
N SER A 58 -12.87 -10.79 6.99
CA SER A 58 -12.76 -10.54 5.55
C SER A 58 -13.37 -9.17 5.16
N VAL A 59 -14.56 -8.86 5.69
CA VAL A 59 -15.24 -7.58 5.43
C VAL A 59 -14.43 -6.39 5.96
N ILE A 60 -13.87 -6.49 7.17
CA ILE A 60 -13.03 -5.44 7.78
C ILE A 60 -11.75 -5.21 6.98
N CYS A 61 -11.05 -6.28 6.60
CA CYS A 61 -9.85 -6.18 5.78
C CYS A 61 -10.16 -5.50 4.43
N TYR A 62 -11.19 -5.97 3.73
CA TYR A 62 -11.61 -5.41 2.46
C TYR A 62 -11.98 -3.92 2.57
N PHE A 63 -12.79 -3.57 3.57
CA PHE A 63 -13.18 -2.19 3.81
C PHE A 63 -11.96 -1.29 4.00
N ASN A 64 -11.02 -1.68 4.86
CA ASN A 64 -9.82 -0.89 5.12
C ASN A 64 -8.91 -0.78 3.90
N VAL A 65 -8.76 -1.84 3.09
CA VAL A 65 -8.03 -1.77 1.81
C VAL A 65 -8.66 -0.75 0.87
N MET A 66 -9.99 -0.79 0.69
CA MET A 66 -10.71 0.13 -0.20
C MET A 66 -10.61 1.59 0.28
N VAL A 67 -10.76 1.82 1.59
CA VAL A 67 -10.60 3.16 2.18
C VAL A 67 -9.16 3.66 2.01
N CYS A 68 -8.14 2.82 2.21
CA CYS A 68 -6.75 3.19 1.96
C CYS A 68 -6.53 3.62 0.50
N ILE A 69 -7.00 2.83 -0.47
CA ILE A 69 -6.90 3.16 -1.90
C ILE A 69 -7.56 4.51 -2.19
N TRP A 70 -8.77 4.73 -1.67
CA TRP A 70 -9.49 5.99 -1.82
C TRP A 70 -8.74 7.16 -1.19
N LYS A 71 -8.27 7.03 0.06
CA LYS A 71 -7.51 8.08 0.77
C LYS A 71 -6.22 8.42 0.03
N ILE A 72 -5.46 7.43 -0.43
CA ILE A 72 -4.21 7.68 -1.19
C ILE A 72 -4.51 8.46 -2.47
N SER A 73 -5.56 8.08 -3.20
CA SER A 73 -5.93 8.65 -4.50
C SER A 73 -6.59 10.03 -4.41
N SER A 74 -7.27 10.32 -3.30
CA SER A 74 -8.00 11.58 -3.07
C SER A 74 -7.19 12.63 -2.31
N THR A 75 -6.06 12.26 -1.71
CA THR A 75 -5.23 13.20 -0.94
C THR A 75 -4.29 13.98 -1.85
N ASP A 76 -4.35 15.31 -1.75
CA ASP A 76 -3.38 16.20 -2.40
C ASP A 76 -2.00 16.07 -1.75
N THR A 77 -0.99 15.83 -2.57
CA THR A 77 0.42 15.70 -2.16
C THR A 77 1.30 16.86 -2.66
N THR A 78 0.69 17.89 -3.24
CA THR A 78 1.35 19.14 -3.63
C THR A 78 1.38 20.15 -2.48
N SER A 79 1.92 21.34 -2.71
CA SER A 79 1.80 22.47 -1.78
C SER A 79 0.37 23.03 -1.66
N GLY A 80 -0.57 22.56 -2.48
CA GLY A 80 -1.96 23.03 -2.47
C GLY A 80 -2.02 24.54 -2.70
N SER A 81 -2.66 25.26 -1.77
CA SER A 81 -2.77 26.72 -1.79
C SER A 81 -1.63 27.45 -1.08
N VAL A 82 -0.62 26.73 -0.55
CA VAL A 82 0.51 27.37 0.15
C VAL A 82 1.38 28.10 -0.87
N ILE A 83 1.55 29.41 -0.65
CA ILE A 83 2.42 30.26 -1.47
C ILE A 83 3.87 29.92 -1.12
N LEU A 84 4.58 29.37 -2.09
CA LEU A 84 6.02 29.10 -1.97
C LEU A 84 6.80 30.41 -2.16
N PRO A 85 7.94 30.58 -1.45
CA PRO A 85 8.76 31.79 -1.55
C PRO A 85 9.22 32.02 -3.00
N SER A 86 9.19 33.28 -3.45
CA SER A 86 9.72 33.69 -4.76
C SER A 86 11.24 33.63 -4.82
N VAL A 87 11.92 33.82 -3.69
CA VAL A 87 13.37 33.71 -3.55
C VAL A 87 13.77 32.26 -3.26
N LEU A 88 14.76 31.76 -3.99
CA LEU A 88 15.30 30.42 -3.78
C LEU A 88 16.06 30.35 -2.44
N LYS A 89 15.51 29.60 -1.48
CA LYS A 89 16.11 29.38 -0.16
C LYS A 89 17.23 28.33 -0.21
N PRO A 90 18.16 28.29 0.76
CA PRO A 90 19.15 27.23 0.86
C PRO A 90 18.50 25.83 0.91
N LYS A 91 19.08 24.86 0.19
CA LYS A 91 18.57 23.47 0.02
C LYS A 91 17.26 23.32 -0.75
N TRP A 92 16.62 24.41 -1.17
CA TRP A 92 15.51 24.38 -2.12
C TRP A 92 16.07 24.26 -3.53
N PHE A 93 15.24 23.83 -4.47
CA PHE A 93 15.59 23.78 -5.89
C PHE A 93 14.48 24.37 -6.74
N TYR A 94 14.85 24.93 -7.88
CA TYR A 94 13.87 25.46 -8.84
C TYR A 94 13.40 24.33 -9.77
N CYS A 95 12.08 24.13 -9.87
CA CYS A 95 11.50 23.23 -10.86
C CYS A 95 11.13 24.03 -12.11
N SER A 96 11.84 23.78 -13.22
CA SER A 96 11.59 24.45 -14.50
C SER A 96 10.26 24.08 -15.14
N VAL A 97 9.76 22.86 -14.90
CA VAL A 97 8.48 22.39 -15.46
C VAL A 97 7.30 23.05 -14.75
N CYS A 98 7.31 23.08 -13.41
CA CYS A 98 6.26 23.72 -12.62
C CYS A 98 6.42 25.24 -12.48
N VAL A 99 7.59 25.78 -12.87
CA VAL A 99 7.95 27.20 -12.71
C VAL A 99 7.81 27.65 -11.25
N CYS A 100 8.35 26.86 -10.31
CA CYS A 100 8.23 27.14 -8.88
C CYS A 100 9.46 26.69 -8.07
N ASN A 101 9.72 27.37 -6.95
CA ASN A 101 10.72 26.94 -5.97
C ASN A 101 10.18 25.77 -5.15
N ALA A 102 10.77 24.58 -5.31
CA ALA A 102 10.36 23.38 -4.63
C ALA A 102 11.10 23.21 -3.29
N PRO A 103 10.38 22.86 -2.19
CA PRO A 103 11.00 22.64 -0.89
C PRO A 103 11.96 21.44 -0.88
N PRO A 104 12.84 21.32 0.13
CA PRO A 104 13.68 20.16 0.32
C PRO A 104 12.85 18.88 0.35
N ARG A 105 13.43 17.78 -0.14
CA ARG A 105 12.77 16.45 -0.24
C ARG A 105 11.58 16.38 -1.19
N SER A 106 11.18 17.49 -1.81
CA SER A 106 10.17 17.49 -2.86
C SER A 106 10.80 17.14 -4.20
N PHE A 107 10.05 16.59 -5.14
CA PHE A 107 10.54 16.32 -6.50
C PHE A 107 9.38 16.39 -7.50
N HIS A 108 9.66 16.86 -8.73
CA HIS A 108 8.71 16.76 -9.84
C HIS A 108 8.50 15.29 -10.22
N CYS A 109 7.27 14.93 -10.58
CA CYS A 109 6.96 13.64 -11.15
C CYS A 109 6.33 13.83 -12.53
N ASP A 110 7.03 13.37 -13.58
CA ASP A 110 6.59 13.57 -14.97
C ASP A 110 5.25 12.88 -15.28
N ILE A 111 4.95 11.76 -14.60
CA ILE A 111 3.68 11.04 -14.77
C ILE A 111 2.52 11.81 -14.14
N CYS A 112 2.75 12.35 -12.94
CA CYS A 112 1.76 13.15 -12.23
C CYS A 112 1.68 14.58 -12.76
N ASP A 113 2.73 15.05 -13.44
CA ASP A 113 2.92 16.41 -13.97
C ASP A 113 2.73 17.48 -12.89
N ARG A 114 3.49 17.34 -11.79
CA ARG A 114 3.47 18.25 -10.62
C ARG A 114 4.61 17.94 -9.65
N CYS A 115 4.99 18.95 -8.85
CA CYS A 115 5.88 18.77 -7.70
C CYS A 115 5.14 18.14 -6.52
N ILE A 116 5.73 17.10 -5.95
CA ILE A 116 5.17 16.35 -4.83
C ILE A 116 6.00 16.66 -3.58
N LEU A 117 5.35 17.06 -2.50
CA LEU A 117 6.00 17.31 -1.20
C LEU A 117 6.49 16.01 -0.59
N LYS A 118 7.73 16.02 -0.06
CA LYS A 118 8.40 14.83 0.52
C LYS A 118 8.19 13.58 -0.34
N ARG A 119 8.46 13.69 -1.65
CA ARG A 119 8.11 12.65 -2.62
C ARG A 119 8.85 11.36 -2.31
N ASP A 120 8.10 10.28 -2.11
CA ASP A 120 8.66 8.95 -1.93
C ASP A 120 8.83 8.23 -3.27
N HIS A 121 7.72 7.99 -3.98
CA HIS A 121 7.70 7.38 -5.30
C HIS A 121 6.37 7.60 -6.01
N HIS A 122 6.32 7.34 -7.33
CA HIS A 122 5.06 7.16 -8.05
C HIS A 122 4.62 5.71 -7.93
N CYS A 123 3.48 5.44 -7.30
CA CYS A 123 3.00 4.09 -7.11
C CYS A 123 2.19 3.65 -8.32
N LEU A 124 2.75 2.75 -9.14
CA LEU A 124 2.08 2.22 -10.33
C LEU A 124 0.72 1.58 -10.02
N PHE A 125 0.64 0.88 -8.89
CA PHE A 125 -0.54 0.10 -8.49
C PHE A 125 -1.71 0.95 -8.00
N ILE A 126 -1.45 2.19 -7.58
CA ILE A 126 -2.49 3.16 -7.20
C ILE A 126 -2.65 4.24 -8.29
N GLY A 127 -1.63 4.45 -9.11
CA GLY A 127 -1.62 5.44 -10.18
C GLY A 127 -1.50 6.89 -9.69
N THR A 128 -0.88 7.09 -8.53
CA THR A 128 -0.59 8.41 -7.96
C THR A 128 0.74 8.40 -7.20
N CYS A 129 1.28 9.59 -6.96
CA CYS A 129 2.46 9.75 -6.12
C CYS A 129 2.15 9.55 -4.64
N ILE A 130 3.08 8.89 -3.97
CA ILE A 130 3.16 8.83 -2.51
C ILE A 130 4.09 9.96 -2.05
N GLY A 131 3.59 10.80 -1.16
CA GLY A 131 4.29 11.96 -0.63
C GLY A 131 3.82 12.30 0.79
N HIS A 132 4.16 13.50 1.25
CA HIS A 132 3.98 13.94 2.65
C HIS A 132 2.60 13.60 3.22
N ASN A 133 1.53 14.04 2.53
CA ASN A 133 0.16 13.98 3.08
C ASN A 133 -0.51 12.60 3.00
N ASN A 134 -0.06 11.71 2.10
CA ASN A 134 -0.71 10.41 1.89
C ASN A 134 0.15 9.19 2.27
N PHE A 135 1.40 9.41 2.68
CA PHE A 135 2.33 8.34 3.04
C PHE A 135 1.77 7.39 4.12
N ARG A 136 1.11 7.93 5.15
CA ARG A 136 0.45 7.12 6.19
C ARG A 136 -0.55 6.12 5.59
N TYR A 137 -1.40 6.55 4.68
CA TYR A 137 -2.42 5.68 4.07
C TYR A 137 -1.78 4.59 3.21
N PHE A 138 -0.64 4.88 2.57
CA PHE A 138 0.14 3.89 1.86
C PHE A 138 0.71 2.82 2.82
N ILE A 139 1.24 3.20 3.98
CA ILE A 139 1.70 2.23 4.99
C ILE A 139 0.54 1.38 5.51
N LEU A 140 -0.62 1.98 5.79
CA LEU A 140 -1.81 1.25 6.19
C LEU A 140 -2.29 0.29 5.08
N LEU A 141 -2.25 0.71 3.81
CA LEU A 141 -2.57 -0.16 2.67
C LEU A 141 -1.67 -1.40 2.68
N LEU A 142 -0.36 -1.23 2.78
CA LEU A 142 0.59 -2.34 2.81
C LEU A 142 0.30 -3.29 3.98
N PHE A 143 -0.04 -2.76 5.15
CA PHE A 143 -0.41 -3.56 6.33
C PHE A 143 -1.68 -4.37 6.12
N TYR A 144 -2.78 -3.75 5.70
CA TYR A 144 -4.04 -4.48 5.49
C TYR A 144 -3.96 -5.48 4.34
N VAL A 145 -3.26 -5.14 3.23
CA VAL A 145 -3.04 -6.09 2.14
C VAL A 145 -2.14 -7.24 2.59
N THR A 146 -1.12 -7.00 3.43
CA THR A 146 -0.30 -8.08 4.02
C THR A 146 -1.17 -9.05 4.82
N ILE A 147 -1.99 -8.55 5.74
CA ILE A 147 -2.86 -9.39 6.57
C ILE A 147 -3.91 -10.11 5.72
N ALA A 148 -4.57 -9.41 4.81
CA ALA A 148 -5.60 -9.98 3.94
C ALA A 148 -5.03 -11.07 3.03
N SER A 149 -3.87 -10.83 2.41
CA SER A 149 -3.19 -11.77 1.51
C SER A 149 -2.65 -12.99 2.25
N PHE A 150 -2.08 -12.80 3.46
CA PHE A 150 -1.66 -13.91 4.32
C PHE A 150 -2.84 -14.81 4.69
N TYR A 151 -3.92 -14.20 5.18
CA TYR A 151 -5.12 -14.92 5.59
C TYR A 151 -5.81 -15.62 4.40
N SER A 152 -5.91 -14.94 3.25
CA SER A 152 -6.46 -15.53 2.02
C SER A 152 -5.61 -16.71 1.56
N THR A 153 -4.28 -16.58 1.59
CA THR A 153 -3.36 -17.67 1.26
C THR A 153 -3.57 -18.87 2.18
N LEU A 154 -3.70 -18.65 3.50
CA LEU A 154 -3.97 -19.74 4.44
C LEU A 154 -5.28 -20.47 4.11
N MET A 155 -6.34 -19.72 3.80
CA MET A 155 -7.66 -20.30 3.49
C MET A 155 -7.69 -21.00 2.13
N PHE A 156 -7.09 -20.39 1.11
CA PHE A 156 -7.03 -20.96 -0.24
C PHE A 156 -6.13 -22.20 -0.28
N VAL A 157 -4.95 -22.19 0.34
CA VAL A 157 -4.07 -23.37 0.45
C VAL A 157 -4.80 -24.53 1.11
N ARG A 158 -5.51 -24.28 2.22
CA ARG A 158 -6.29 -25.31 2.91
C ARG A 158 -7.35 -25.91 1.99
N TYR A 159 -8.13 -25.06 1.31
CA TYR A 159 -9.14 -25.49 0.36
C TYR A 159 -8.53 -26.32 -0.78
N THR A 160 -7.49 -25.82 -1.45
CA THR A 160 -6.88 -26.53 -2.58
C THR A 160 -6.19 -27.82 -2.14
N LEU A 161 -5.61 -27.90 -0.93
CA LEU A 161 -5.05 -29.15 -0.42
C LEU A 161 -6.12 -30.20 -0.14
N THR A 162 -7.31 -29.81 0.33
CA THR A 162 -8.43 -30.75 0.47
C THR A 162 -8.90 -31.30 -0.87
N GLU A 163 -8.98 -30.47 -1.92
CA GLU A 163 -9.37 -30.91 -3.26
C GLU A 163 -8.33 -31.87 -3.89
N PHE A 164 -7.04 -31.63 -3.65
CA PHE A 164 -5.95 -32.48 -4.15
C PHE A 164 -5.63 -33.68 -3.25
N GLY A 165 -6.17 -33.71 -2.03
CA GLY A 165 -5.95 -34.74 -1.00
C GLY A 165 -4.54 -34.77 -0.38
N ARG A 166 -3.50 -34.30 -1.08
CA ARG A 166 -2.11 -34.29 -0.61
C ARG A 166 -1.24 -33.23 -1.27
N LEU A 167 -0.15 -32.88 -0.60
CA LEU A 167 0.95 -32.14 -1.20
C LEU A 167 1.68 -33.05 -2.21
N SER A 168 1.74 -32.62 -3.47
CA SER A 168 2.35 -33.38 -4.56
C SER A 168 2.94 -32.44 -5.62
N PHE A 169 3.73 -32.97 -6.54
CA PHE A 169 4.27 -32.19 -7.66
C PHE A 169 3.16 -31.60 -8.54
N SER A 170 2.10 -32.36 -8.83
CA SER A 170 0.96 -31.88 -9.62
C SER A 170 0.22 -30.74 -8.91
N TYR A 171 0.08 -30.81 -7.59
CA TYR A 171 -0.46 -29.71 -6.79
C TYR A 171 0.42 -28.45 -6.92
N LEU A 172 1.73 -28.55 -6.67
CA LEU A 172 2.63 -27.41 -6.77
C LEU A 172 2.64 -26.81 -8.18
N PHE A 173 2.66 -27.65 -9.21
CA PHE A 173 2.54 -27.23 -10.60
C PHE A 173 1.24 -26.47 -10.87
N SER A 174 0.11 -26.94 -10.32
CA SER A 174 -1.20 -26.29 -10.45
C SER A 174 -1.29 -24.94 -9.76
N ILE A 175 -0.56 -24.72 -8.66
CA ILE A 175 -0.53 -23.43 -7.95
C ILE A 175 0.40 -22.43 -8.64
N ILE A 176 1.58 -22.88 -9.11
CA ILE A 176 2.59 -22.00 -9.70
C ILE A 176 2.22 -21.63 -11.14
N VAL A 177 1.71 -22.59 -11.92
CA VAL A 177 1.38 -22.38 -13.34
C VAL A 177 -0.01 -22.95 -13.68
N PRO A 178 -1.10 -22.43 -13.05
CA PRO A 178 -2.45 -22.98 -13.13
C PRO A 178 -2.99 -23.12 -14.55
N ILE A 179 -2.69 -22.17 -15.44
CA ILE A 179 -3.14 -22.21 -16.83
C ILE A 179 -2.49 -23.37 -17.59
N LEU A 180 -1.18 -23.58 -17.42
CA LEU A 180 -0.50 -24.72 -18.05
C LEU A 180 -0.96 -26.05 -17.45
N ALA A 181 -1.15 -26.11 -16.12
CA ALA A 181 -1.69 -27.29 -15.46
C ALA A 181 -3.08 -27.68 -16.00
N TRP A 182 -3.92 -26.69 -16.29
CA TRP A 182 -5.22 -26.92 -16.92
C TRP A 182 -5.07 -27.38 -18.38
N LEU A 183 -4.22 -26.74 -19.17
CA LEU A 183 -3.98 -27.10 -20.57
C LEU A 183 -3.44 -28.53 -20.74
N PHE A 184 -2.62 -29.01 -19.80
CA PHE A 184 -2.08 -30.37 -19.80
C PHE A 184 -2.98 -31.40 -19.08
N GLY A 185 -4.19 -31.02 -18.66
CA GLY A 185 -5.14 -31.91 -18.00
C GLY A 185 -4.77 -32.32 -16.57
N VAL A 186 -3.78 -31.65 -15.96
CA VAL A 186 -3.37 -31.87 -14.55
C VAL A 186 -4.36 -31.21 -13.58
N LEU A 187 -5.02 -30.14 -14.00
CA LEU A 187 -5.95 -29.35 -13.20
C LEU A 187 -7.35 -29.33 -13.84
N TYR A 188 -8.38 -29.70 -13.06
CA TYR A 188 -9.77 -29.67 -13.49
C TYR A 188 -10.34 -28.23 -13.48
N SER A 189 -11.18 -27.88 -14.46
CA SER A 189 -11.64 -26.50 -14.71
C SER A 189 -12.24 -25.77 -13.50
N PRO A 190 -13.09 -26.38 -12.64
CA PRO A 190 -13.64 -25.74 -11.45
C PRO A 190 -12.58 -25.36 -10.40
N HIS A 191 -11.45 -26.08 -10.34
CA HIS A 191 -10.36 -25.78 -9.40
C HIS A 191 -9.35 -24.76 -9.96
N LEU A 192 -9.47 -24.40 -11.24
CA LEU A 192 -8.55 -23.46 -11.91
C LEU A 192 -8.48 -22.12 -11.16
N LEU A 193 -9.64 -21.52 -10.88
CA LEU A 193 -9.71 -20.23 -10.19
C LEU A 193 -9.14 -20.33 -8.77
N ALA A 194 -9.42 -21.42 -8.06
CA ALA A 194 -8.89 -21.65 -6.71
C ALA A 194 -7.36 -21.68 -6.72
N CYS A 195 -6.76 -22.50 -7.59
CA CYS A 195 -5.31 -22.63 -7.69
C CYS A 195 -4.64 -21.32 -8.15
N PHE A 196 -5.25 -20.62 -9.11
CA PHE A 196 -4.77 -19.30 -9.55
C PHE A 196 -4.79 -18.27 -8.43
N LEU A 197 -5.89 -18.18 -7.68
CA LEU A 197 -6.00 -17.25 -6.56
C LEU A 197 -5.07 -17.63 -5.40
N THR A 198 -4.83 -18.92 -5.13
CA THR A 198 -3.82 -19.37 -4.14
C THR A 198 -2.41 -18.91 -4.53
N GLY A 199 -2.00 -19.14 -5.78
CA GLY A 199 -0.69 -18.73 -6.27
C GLY A 199 -0.54 -17.21 -6.25
N LEU A 200 -1.55 -16.49 -6.74
CA LEU A 200 -1.56 -15.02 -6.75
C LEU A 200 -1.54 -14.43 -5.34
N SER A 201 -2.34 -14.94 -4.40
CA SER A 201 -2.37 -14.43 -3.02
C SER A 201 -1.05 -14.66 -2.31
N SER A 202 -0.38 -15.79 -2.58
CA SER A 202 0.94 -16.12 -2.04
C SER A 202 2.00 -15.13 -2.56
N LEU A 203 2.00 -14.86 -3.87
CA LEU A 203 2.91 -13.89 -4.49
C LEU A 203 2.68 -12.48 -3.95
N VAL A 204 1.41 -12.06 -3.85
CA VAL A 204 1.04 -10.75 -3.30
C VAL A 204 1.49 -10.65 -1.84
N PHE A 205 1.29 -11.68 -1.02
CA PHE A 205 1.76 -11.68 0.36
C PHE A 205 3.27 -11.44 0.44
N ILE A 206 4.07 -12.23 -0.28
CA ILE A 206 5.54 -12.13 -0.28
C ILE A 206 6.02 -10.75 -0.76
N ALA A 207 5.41 -10.22 -1.83
CA ALA A 207 5.77 -8.92 -2.38
C ALA A 207 5.41 -7.77 -1.42
N VAL A 208 4.20 -7.81 -0.84
CA VAL A 208 3.69 -6.72 -0.01
C VAL A 208 4.31 -6.73 1.38
N ILE A 209 4.58 -7.90 2.00
CA ILE A 209 5.32 -7.95 3.26
C ILE A 209 6.74 -7.40 3.09
N SER A 210 7.39 -7.74 1.98
CA SER A 210 8.73 -7.24 1.65
C SER A 210 8.73 -5.71 1.46
N CYS A 211 7.71 -5.19 0.77
CA CYS A 211 7.50 -3.75 0.61
C CYS A 211 7.22 -3.06 1.97
N LEU A 212 6.37 -3.65 2.82
CA LEU A 212 6.07 -3.13 4.15
C LEU A 212 7.33 -3.04 5.02
N LEU A 213 8.12 -4.12 5.09
CA LEU A 213 9.38 -4.14 5.84
C LEU A 213 10.38 -3.11 5.30
N TYR A 214 10.45 -2.95 3.97
CA TYR A 214 11.28 -1.92 3.34
C TYR A 214 10.89 -0.50 3.81
N HIS A 215 9.60 -0.17 3.78
CA HIS A 215 9.14 1.17 4.20
C HIS A 215 9.19 1.38 5.71
N VAL A 216 8.91 0.36 6.53
CA VAL A 216 9.09 0.44 7.99
C VAL A 216 10.55 0.74 8.33
N ARG A 217 11.50 0.13 7.62
CA ARG A 217 12.93 0.46 7.78
C ARG A 217 13.26 1.89 7.36
N ASN A 218 12.64 2.40 6.30
CA ASN A 218 12.81 3.79 5.89
C ASN A 218 12.27 4.76 6.94
N ILE A 219 11.08 4.48 7.51
CA ILE A 219 10.51 5.27 8.62
C ILE A 219 11.45 5.23 9.82
N TYR A 220 11.94 4.05 10.21
CA TYR A 220 12.88 3.93 11.33
C TYR A 220 14.10 4.85 11.17
N ASN A 221 14.59 5.02 9.94
CA ASN A 221 15.73 5.88 9.62
C ASN A 221 15.37 7.33 9.22
N GLY A 222 14.09 7.72 9.21
CA GLY A 222 13.65 9.07 8.81
C GLY A 222 13.77 9.37 7.31
N GLN A 223 13.86 8.32 6.47
CA GLN A 223 14.16 8.42 5.03
C GLN A 223 12.93 8.23 4.15
N THR A 224 12.96 8.85 2.96
CA THR A 224 12.20 8.43 1.78
C THR A 224 12.94 7.32 1.02
N THR A 225 12.25 6.66 0.09
CA THR A 225 12.84 5.68 -0.82
C THR A 225 14.03 6.24 -1.61
N TYR A 226 13.91 7.48 -2.11
CA TYR A 226 15.00 8.17 -2.80
C TYR A 226 16.20 8.41 -1.87
N GLU A 227 15.97 8.96 -0.68
CA GLU A 227 17.03 9.26 0.28
C GLU A 227 17.80 8.02 0.72
N ARG A 228 17.10 6.90 0.93
CA ARG A 228 17.77 5.62 1.23
C ARG A 228 18.65 5.14 0.08
N ARG A 229 18.16 5.22 -1.17
CA ARG A 229 18.96 4.83 -2.36
C ARG A 229 20.18 5.73 -2.54
N SER A 230 20.03 7.02 -2.23
CA SER A 230 21.12 8.01 -2.25
C SER A 230 21.97 8.03 -0.98
N LYS A 231 21.76 7.11 -0.02
CA LYS A 231 22.50 7.01 1.24
C LYS A 231 22.50 8.31 2.07
N LYS A 232 21.41 9.08 2.03
CA LYS A 232 21.22 10.34 2.78
C LYS A 232 20.60 10.08 4.14
N HIS A 233 21.19 10.61 5.22
CA HIS A 233 20.77 10.34 6.60
C HIS A 233 20.38 11.61 7.39
N ASP A 234 20.24 12.73 6.70
CA ASP A 234 20.10 14.07 7.28
C ASP A 234 18.82 14.27 8.11
N TYR A 235 17.82 13.39 7.96
CA TYR A 235 16.50 13.54 8.58
C TYR A 235 16.18 12.46 9.63
N ASN A 236 17.18 11.71 10.08
CA ASN A 236 16.99 10.75 11.17
C ASN A 236 17.01 11.47 12.53
N LEU A 237 15.84 11.62 13.17
CA LEU A 237 15.69 12.34 14.44
C LEU A 237 15.45 11.39 15.64
N GLY A 238 15.60 10.09 15.41
CA GLY A 238 15.26 9.01 16.34
C GLY A 238 13.90 8.38 16.05
N TRP A 239 13.78 7.07 16.30
CA TRP A 239 12.65 6.26 15.82
C TRP A 239 11.28 6.82 16.21
N LYS A 240 11.09 7.28 17.46
CA LYS A 240 9.80 7.85 17.91
C LYS A 240 9.39 9.06 17.06
N LYS A 241 10.32 10.00 16.84
CA LYS A 241 10.06 11.22 16.07
C LYS A 241 9.88 10.89 14.59
N ASN A 242 10.65 9.95 14.05
CA ASN A 242 10.49 9.54 12.65
C ASN A 242 9.12 8.87 12.39
N PHE A 243 8.64 8.03 13.32
CA PHE A 243 7.30 7.44 13.24
C PHE A 243 6.21 8.51 13.36
N LEU A 244 6.35 9.45 14.29
CA LEU A 244 5.44 10.59 14.43
C LEU A 244 5.39 11.44 13.15
N ASP A 245 6.54 11.71 12.53
CA ASP A 245 6.66 12.50 11.30
C ASP A 245 6.13 11.76 10.05
N ALA A 246 6.04 10.44 10.09
CA ALA A 246 5.54 9.61 8.99
C ALA A 246 4.05 9.27 9.11
N LEU A 247 3.58 9.01 10.34
CA LEU A 247 2.25 8.45 10.63
C LEU A 247 1.33 9.39 11.42
N GLY A 248 1.84 10.53 11.88
CA GLY A 248 1.08 11.56 12.60
C GLY A 248 0.85 11.26 14.09
N LYS A 249 0.25 12.20 14.82
CA LYS A 249 0.11 12.17 16.29
C LYS A 249 -0.64 10.95 16.84
N ASN A 250 -1.63 10.46 16.11
CA ASN A 250 -2.51 9.37 16.53
C ASN A 250 -2.13 8.04 15.87
N TYR A 251 -0.85 7.86 15.51
CA TYR A 251 -0.43 6.67 14.75
C TYR A 251 -0.72 5.36 15.47
N HIS A 252 -0.75 5.34 16.80
CA HIS A 252 -1.00 4.14 17.61
C HIS A 252 -2.41 3.57 17.44
N ILE A 253 -3.45 4.43 17.33
CA ILE A 253 -4.84 3.99 17.06
C ILE A 253 -5.17 3.92 15.56
N SER A 254 -4.37 4.58 14.72
CA SER A 254 -4.62 4.68 13.28
C SER A 254 -4.68 3.35 12.52
N TRP A 255 -4.12 2.29 13.09
CA TRP A 255 -4.09 0.94 12.53
C TRP A 255 -5.43 0.21 12.61
N ILE A 256 -6.41 0.74 13.35
CA ILE A 256 -7.75 0.17 13.43
C ILE A 256 -8.55 0.52 12.18
N CYS A 257 -8.43 1.77 11.71
CA CYS A 257 -9.09 2.24 10.50
C CYS A 257 -8.38 3.47 9.91
N PRO A 258 -8.18 3.54 8.58
CA PRO A 258 -7.59 4.71 7.92
C PRO A 258 -8.42 6.00 8.05
N LEU A 259 -9.71 5.90 8.40
CA LEU A 259 -10.56 7.06 8.62
C LEU A 259 -10.24 7.80 9.93
N ILE A 260 -9.56 7.15 10.88
CA ILE A 260 -9.14 7.79 12.13
C ILE A 260 -8.18 8.92 11.80
N ASN A 261 -8.46 10.13 12.28
CA ASN A 261 -7.59 11.28 12.02
C ASN A 261 -6.25 11.14 12.78
N SER A 262 -5.13 11.33 12.09
CA SER A 262 -3.78 11.38 12.67
C SER A 262 -3.02 12.51 11.99
N PRO A 263 -3.10 13.74 12.53
CA PRO A 263 -2.50 14.91 11.92
C PRO A 263 -0.97 14.79 11.92
N LEU A 264 -0.35 15.15 10.80
CA LEU A 264 1.10 15.22 10.68
C LEU A 264 1.62 16.46 11.44
N PRO A 265 2.76 16.36 12.15
CA PRO A 265 3.33 17.50 12.87
C PRO A 265 3.98 18.54 11.94
N GLY A 266 4.46 18.12 10.76
CA GLY A 266 5.11 18.99 9.77
C GLY A 266 4.20 19.39 8.62
N ASP A 267 4.55 20.50 7.97
CA ASP A 267 3.85 21.10 6.82
C ASP A 267 4.26 20.50 5.47
N GLY A 268 5.28 19.65 5.45
CA GLY A 268 5.82 19.04 4.23
C GLY A 268 6.76 19.96 3.43
N ILE A 269 7.06 21.14 3.97
CA ILE A 269 7.89 22.19 3.36
C ILE A 269 9.15 22.40 4.20
N ASN A 270 8.99 22.51 5.51
CA ASN A 270 10.07 22.74 6.46
C ASN A 270 10.41 21.43 7.19
N PHE A 271 11.69 21.05 7.17
CA PHE A 271 12.17 19.81 7.80
C PHE A 271 13.34 20.11 8.71
N THR A 272 13.27 19.63 9.95
CA THR A 272 14.41 19.63 10.87
C THR A 272 15.43 18.57 10.42
N THR A 273 16.69 18.96 10.25
CA THR A 273 17.77 17.98 10.04
C THR A 273 18.33 17.49 11.37
N ARG A 274 19.05 16.36 11.35
CA ARG A 274 19.73 15.77 12.50
C ARG A 274 20.65 16.80 13.16
N ASP A 275 21.49 17.49 12.39
CA ASP A 275 22.43 18.48 12.93
C ASP A 275 21.69 19.60 13.68
N MET A 276 20.60 20.15 13.11
CA MET A 276 19.76 21.14 13.78
C MET A 276 19.15 20.62 15.08
N HIS A 277 18.73 19.35 15.08
CA HIS A 277 18.11 18.71 16.24
C HIS A 277 19.12 18.38 17.34
N GLU A 278 20.36 18.04 16.99
CA GLU A 278 21.46 17.82 17.94
C GLU A 278 21.92 19.13 18.56
N THR A 279 22.10 20.19 17.77
CA THR A 279 22.43 21.53 18.29
C THR A 279 21.35 22.06 19.24
N ALA A 280 20.07 21.83 18.93
CA ALA A 280 18.98 22.24 19.81
C ALA A 280 18.89 21.47 21.13
N LYS A 281 19.50 20.28 21.23
CA LYS A 281 19.58 19.51 22.48
C LYS A 281 20.77 19.91 23.37
N SER A 282 21.80 20.50 22.77
CA SER A 282 23.00 20.96 23.48
C SER A 282 22.86 22.37 24.09
N LEU A 283 21.77 23.08 23.75
CA LEU A 283 21.36 24.35 24.34
C LEU A 283 20.39 24.10 25.49
#